data_AF-A0A2I6S3Z0-F1
#
_entry.id   AF-A0A2I6S3Z0-F1
#
_cell.length_a   1.000
_cell.length_b   1.000
_cell.length_c   1.000
_cell.angle_alpha   90.00
_cell.angle_beta   90.00
_cell.angle_gamma   90.00
#
_symmetry.space_group_name_H-M   'P 1'
#
loop_
_entity.id
_entity.type
_entity.pdbx_description
1 polymer ?
#
loop_
_entity_poly.entity_id
_entity_poly.type
_entity_poly.pdbx_seq_one_letter_code
_entity_poly.pdbx_strand_id
1 'polypeptide(L)'
;MKKLLLQAAAAAMFVSAAGAAWADDIEGVIERVDVSERTLMVQGITFHTIASTDYDDGLKRFEDLREGQRVEVDFTYRDGRHFATEIELDD
;
A
#
# COMPACT_ATOMS: atom_id res chain seq x y z
N MET A 1 -41.33 -40.43 -20.88
CA MET A 1 -40.29 -39.88 -21.79
C MET A 1 -39.53 -38.79 -21.04
N LYS A 2 -38.26 -38.57 -21.41
CA LYS A 2 -37.20 -37.88 -20.66
C LYS A 2 -37.37 -36.34 -20.55
N LYS A 3 -37.10 -35.81 -19.34
CA LYS A 3 -36.37 -34.58 -18.91
C LYS A 3 -36.64 -33.19 -19.54
N LEU A 4 -36.67 -32.15 -18.67
CA LEU A 4 -35.87 -30.88 -18.64
C LEU A 4 -36.72 -29.72 -18.04
N LEU A 5 -36.58 -29.38 -16.76
CA LEU A 5 -35.74 -28.30 -16.17
C LEU A 5 -35.88 -26.92 -16.83
N LEU A 6 -36.34 -25.92 -16.06
CA LEU A 6 -35.85 -24.54 -16.15
C LEU A 6 -35.78 -23.97 -14.72
N GLN A 7 -34.57 -23.73 -14.24
CA GLN A 7 -34.30 -23.08 -12.96
C GLN A 7 -34.37 -21.56 -13.13
N ALA A 8 -34.91 -20.90 -12.10
CA ALA A 8 -34.95 -19.46 -11.98
C ALA A 8 -33.55 -18.88 -11.72
N ALA A 9 -33.27 -17.70 -12.28
CA ALA A 9 -32.11 -16.90 -11.89
C ALA A 9 -32.57 -15.44 -11.69
N ALA A 10 -32.61 -15.01 -10.43
CA ALA A 10 -32.77 -13.61 -10.05
C ALA A 10 -31.39 -12.94 -10.16
N ALA A 11 -31.28 -11.89 -10.98
CA ALA A 11 -30.08 -11.06 -11.05
C ALA A 11 -30.19 -9.94 -10.00
N ALA A 12 -29.44 -10.06 -8.91
CA ALA A 12 -29.23 -8.96 -7.97
C ALA A 12 -28.09 -8.06 -8.53
N MET A 13 -28.38 -6.80 -8.83
CA MET A 13 -27.35 -5.81 -9.14
C MET A 13 -26.61 -5.45 -7.85
N PHE A 14 -25.33 -5.79 -7.80
CA PHE A 14 -24.40 -5.32 -6.77
C PHE A 14 -24.03 -3.86 -7.09
N VAL A 15 -24.36 -2.93 -6.19
CA VAL A 15 -23.77 -1.58 -6.20
C VAL A 15 -22.45 -1.67 -5.46
N SER A 16 -21.34 -1.56 -6.18
CA SER A 16 -20.01 -1.39 -5.58
C SER A 16 -19.84 0.07 -5.20
N ALA A 17 -19.97 0.36 -3.90
CA ALA A 17 -19.38 1.58 -3.33
C ALA A 17 -17.86 1.36 -3.29
N ALA A 18 -17.13 1.97 -4.23
CA ALA A 18 -15.68 2.09 -4.08
C ALA A 18 -15.44 3.04 -2.90
N GLY A 19 -15.09 2.47 -1.74
CA GLY A 19 -14.64 3.27 -0.61
C GLY A 19 -13.41 4.06 -1.02
N ALA A 20 -13.44 5.38 -0.81
CA ALA A 20 -12.23 6.18 -0.88
C ALA A 20 -11.25 5.60 0.15
N ALA A 21 -10.13 5.06 -0.32
CA ALA A 21 -9.03 4.69 0.54
C ALA A 21 -8.40 5.99 1.02
N TRP A 22 -8.62 6.33 2.28
CA TRP A 22 -7.78 7.29 2.98
C TRP A 22 -6.44 6.58 3.15
N ALA A 23 -5.33 7.24 2.82
CA ALA A 23 -4.03 6.70 3.16
C ALA A 23 -3.94 6.69 4.70
N ASP A 24 -3.51 5.57 5.24
CA ASP A 24 -3.12 5.49 6.65
C ASP A 24 -1.65 5.96 6.74
N ASP A 25 -1.28 6.66 7.79
CA ASP A 25 0.07 7.20 8.02
C ASP A 25 0.77 6.52 9.20
N ILE A 26 2.10 6.52 9.18
CA ILE A 26 2.92 6.15 10.33
C ILE A 26 4.25 6.90 10.33
N GLU A 27 4.62 7.44 11.48
CA GLU A 27 5.95 8.00 11.70
C GLU A 27 6.87 6.99 12.39
N GLY A 28 8.15 6.91 11.99
CA GLY A 28 9.11 6.10 12.71
C GLY A 28 10.50 6.08 12.10
N VAL A 29 11.40 5.33 12.75
CA VAL A 29 12.77 5.16 12.25
C VAL A 29 12.79 4.01 11.24
N ILE A 30 13.48 4.21 10.11
CA ILE A 30 13.77 3.15 9.16
C ILE A 30 14.67 2.11 9.81
N GLU A 31 14.13 0.91 10.00
CA GLU A 31 14.79 -0.25 10.59
C GLU A 31 15.53 -1.08 9.54
N ARG A 32 15.07 -1.07 8.29
CA ARG A 32 15.67 -1.79 7.16
C ARG A 32 15.32 -1.15 5.83
N VAL A 33 16.27 -1.18 4.88
CA VAL A 33 16.02 -0.90 3.45
C VAL A 33 16.48 -2.08 2.60
N ASP A 34 15.58 -2.65 1.80
CA ASP A 34 15.91 -3.65 0.78
C ASP A 34 15.73 -3.05 -0.61
N VAL A 35 16.87 -2.76 -1.25
CA VAL A 35 16.92 -2.16 -2.59
C VAL A 35 16.46 -3.13 -3.68
N SER A 36 16.68 -4.43 -3.49
CA SER A 36 16.30 -5.44 -4.48
C SER A 36 14.79 -5.64 -4.53
N GLU A 37 14.15 -5.63 -3.36
CA GLU A 37 12.70 -5.81 -3.22
C GLU A 37 11.93 -4.49 -3.20
N ARG A 38 12.62 -3.34 -3.23
CA ARG A 38 12.02 -1.99 -3.13
C ARG A 38 11.16 -1.83 -1.89
N THR A 39 11.65 -2.33 -0.75
CA THR A 39 10.94 -2.27 0.53
C THR A 39 11.72 -1.55 1.61
N LEU A 40 10.99 -0.93 2.52
CA LEU A 40 11.52 -0.39 3.78
C LEU A 40 10.73 -0.96 4.96
N MET A 41 11.36 -1.04 6.13
CA MET A 41 10.71 -1.45 7.37
C MET A 41 10.71 -0.30 8.38
N VAL A 42 9.53 0.04 8.89
CA VAL A 42 9.33 1.08 9.92
C VAL A 42 8.37 0.52 10.96
N GLN A 43 8.75 0.56 12.24
CA GLN A 43 7.99 -0.02 13.35
C GLN A 43 7.60 -1.51 13.13
N GLY A 44 8.49 -2.31 12.54
CA GLY A 44 8.24 -3.71 12.20
C GLY A 44 7.27 -3.94 11.02
N ILE A 45 6.75 -2.90 10.38
CA ILE A 45 5.89 -3.00 9.20
C ILE A 45 6.74 -2.87 7.95
N THR A 46 6.61 -3.82 7.03
CA THR A 46 7.24 -3.75 5.71
C THR A 46 6.33 -3.00 4.74
N PHE A 47 6.87 -1.93 4.16
CA PHE A 47 6.24 -1.11 3.12
C PHE A 47 6.87 -1.40 1.77
N HIS A 48 6.03 -1.63 0.77
CA HIS A 48 6.45 -1.74 -0.63
C HIS A 48 6.36 -0.38 -1.30
N THR A 49 7.42 0.01 -2.00
CA THR A 49 7.40 1.19 -2.86
C THR A 49 7.17 0.79 -4.31
N ILE A 50 6.51 1.66 -5.06
CA ILE A 50 6.25 1.48 -6.48
C ILE A 50 6.59 2.76 -7.23
N ALA A 51 6.47 2.74 -8.56
CA ALA A 51 6.82 3.89 -9.40
C ALA A 51 6.01 5.17 -9.09
N SER A 52 4.88 5.05 -8.42
CA SER A 52 4.01 6.16 -8.02
C SER A 52 4.15 6.56 -6.54
N THR A 53 5.07 5.96 -5.78
CA THR A 53 5.37 6.42 -4.42
C THR A 53 6.04 7.78 -4.53
N ASP A 54 5.49 8.78 -3.85
CA ASP A 54 6.06 10.12 -3.77
C ASP A 54 7.14 10.19 -2.69
N TYR A 55 8.11 11.08 -2.88
CA TYR A 55 9.22 11.29 -1.97
C TYR A 55 9.41 12.79 -1.78
N ASP A 56 9.30 13.27 -0.55
CA ASP A 56 9.43 14.70 -0.24
C ASP A 56 10.46 14.96 0.89
N ASP A 57 10.58 16.22 1.30
CA ASP A 57 11.41 16.72 2.39
C ASP A 57 12.90 16.34 2.26
N GLY A 58 13.38 16.39 1.02
CA GLY A 58 14.77 16.15 0.67
C GLY A 58 15.05 14.73 0.16
N LEU A 59 14.07 13.84 0.23
CA LEU A 59 14.05 12.60 -0.53
C LEU A 59 13.63 12.88 -1.97
N LYS A 60 14.21 12.16 -2.94
CA LYS A 60 13.85 12.30 -4.37
C LYS A 60 13.56 10.97 -5.02
N ARG A 61 13.97 9.86 -4.39
CA ARG A 61 13.84 8.50 -4.87
C ARG A 61 14.07 7.51 -3.74
N PHE A 62 13.68 6.26 -3.96
CA PHE A 62 13.93 5.15 -3.05
C PHE A 62 15.41 5.05 -2.61
N GLU A 63 16.35 5.29 -3.52
CA GLU A 63 17.78 5.22 -3.23
C GLU A 63 18.30 6.32 -2.31
N ASP A 64 17.47 7.27 -1.89
CA ASP A 64 17.82 8.27 -0.87
C ASP A 64 17.52 7.76 0.56
N LEU A 65 16.71 6.71 0.70
CA LEU A 65 16.36 6.10 1.98
C LEU A 65 17.54 5.36 2.62
N ARG A 66 17.68 5.49 3.94
CA ARG A 66 18.75 4.91 4.75
C ARG A 66 18.20 4.45 6.10
N GLU A 67 18.71 3.33 6.60
CA GLU A 67 18.45 2.91 7.99
C GLU A 67 18.85 4.02 8.97
N GLY A 68 18.02 4.25 9.98
CA GLY A 68 18.23 5.29 10.98
C GLY A 68 17.59 6.65 10.67
N GLN A 69 17.09 6.89 9.44
CA GLN A 69 16.27 8.07 9.16
C GLN A 69 14.92 7.96 9.88
N ARG A 70 14.44 9.05 10.47
CA ARG A 70 13.04 9.16 10.89
C ARG A 70 12.22 9.65 9.69
N VAL A 71 11.10 9.00 9.43
CA VAL A 71 10.23 9.25 8.29
C VAL A 71 8.76 9.16 8.68
N GLU A 72 7.93 9.89 7.98
CA GLU A 72 6.49 9.64 7.86
C GLU A 72 6.24 8.79 6.59
N VAL A 73 5.37 7.80 6.70
CA VAL A 73 5.00 6.92 5.58
C VAL A 73 3.48 6.87 5.48
N ASP A 74 2.96 7.50 4.43
CA ASP A 74 1.59 7.30 3.99
C ASP A 74 1.48 6.02 3.18
N PHE A 75 0.45 5.22 3.42
CA PHE A 75 0.28 3.94 2.76
C PHE A 75 -1.17 3.54 2.53
N THR A 76 -1.32 2.57 1.60
CA THR A 76 -2.57 1.83 1.42
C THR A 76 -2.34 0.35 1.67
N TYR A 77 -3.31 -0.31 2.30
CA TYR A 77 -3.30 -1.76 2.44
C TYR A 77 -4.10 -2.42 1.32
N ARG A 78 -3.42 -3.23 0.50
CA ARG A 78 -4.06 -4.00 -0.58
C ARG A 78 -3.35 -5.32 -0.79
N ASP A 79 -4.12 -6.36 -1.11
CA ASP A 79 -3.60 -7.71 -1.38
C ASP A 79 -2.68 -8.27 -0.28
N GLY A 80 -2.97 -7.93 0.98
CA GLY A 80 -2.20 -8.41 2.12
C GLY A 80 -0.91 -7.62 2.41
N ARG A 81 -0.68 -6.50 1.73
CA ARG A 81 0.58 -5.74 1.77
C ARG A 81 0.34 -4.25 1.97
N HIS A 82 1.29 -3.57 2.60
CA HIS A 82 1.33 -2.12 2.72
C HIS A 82 2.10 -1.54 1.53
N PHE A 83 1.49 -0.63 0.80
CA PHE A 83 2.13 0.09 -0.30
C PHE A 83 2.24 1.56 0.06
N ALA A 84 3.47 2.06 0.14
CA ALA A 84 3.73 3.47 0.42
C ALA A 84 3.22 4.32 -0.75
N THR A 85 2.39 5.31 -0.44
CA THR A 85 1.93 6.34 -1.37
C THR A 85 2.84 7.55 -1.32
N GLU A 86 3.38 7.89 -0.15
CA GLU A 86 4.31 9.00 0.07
C GLU A 86 5.27 8.65 1.23
N ILE A 87 6.49 9.17 1.16
CA ILE A 87 7.52 9.03 2.20
C ILE A 87 8.22 10.38 2.36
N GLU A 88 8.18 10.92 3.57
CA GLU A 88 8.76 12.21 3.93
C GLU A 88 9.82 12.03 5.01
N LEU A 89 10.88 12.86 5.01
CA LEU A 89 11.80 12.92 6.15
C LEU A 89 11.14 13.71 7.28
N ASP A 90 11.18 13.14 8.47
CA ASP A 90 10.62 13.76 9.67
C ASP A 90 11.75 14.10 10.66
N ASP A 91 11.88 15.39 10.99
CA ASP A 91 13.00 16.02 11.70
C ASP A 91 12.75 16.22 13.22
#